data_AF-A0A3B7DKS3-F1
#
_entry.id   AF-A0A3B7DKS3-F1
#
_cell.length_a   1.000
_cell.length_b   1.000
_cell.length_c   1.000
_cell.angle_alpha   90.00
_cell.angle_beta   90.00
_cell.angle_gamma   90.00
#
_symmetry.space_group_name_H-M   'P 1'
#
loop_
_entity.id
_entity.type
_entity.pdbx_description
1 polymer ?
#
loop_
_entity_poly.entity_id
_entity_poly.type
_entity_poly.pdbx_seq_one_letter_code
_entity_poly.pdbx_strand_id
1 'polypeptide(L)'
;MILAGFMVNAEPRASIDRGGADPRSSVKGTGTASTASDPWSADVSVNAEQRFVDAGIHASTASEMATQLLDASKHRVYLLATQAYAAGFWSDANNISPLIAPDGKHVSAEGRALHADLAAFYAGSTLQIGLAPVNGLNTSHSRIGVTTSEGIAGDRTALIAINKESKVRVTTLARCANTVLSTDDENNQPTLSASGVDLALQTTTLDAPSTACTARNSLTFEIKNEGTEVSDGEVTVTLPMNPRITDAVVTASGWSLTEVGTNYKITRSAPIGARERTSFVMSFTFSSLPSDSLTSNQYVFNATLATGSGGDTTPANNAYATTLEFTACPPPDLVPVITLMPSIVDCSKTVQLWFEIRNLGAGASHGPITVTLPTNPRITGAKLIPVYDIFDPSYTYDSDWTMTEVGSDYQFSSSTPIEPDVVSKFFIEFTYTALLDDPQELSVPLDARILTGSGGDASNSNNHDQEVLLAFACS
;
A
#
# COMPACT_ATOMS: atom_id res chain seq x y z
N MET A 1 -33.02 -5.15 68.47
CA MET A 1 -34.33 -5.25 67.79
C MET A 1 -34.14 -4.52 66.45
N ILE A 2 -33.67 -5.22 65.42
CA ILE A 2 -34.48 -5.77 64.31
C ILE A 2 -35.08 -4.60 63.48
N LEU A 3 -34.83 -4.38 62.19
CA LEU A 3 -34.46 -5.27 61.07
C LEU A 3 -33.77 -4.43 59.98
N ALA A 4 -32.70 -4.96 59.37
CA ALA A 4 -32.06 -4.44 58.17
C ALA A 4 -32.80 -4.94 56.92
N GLY A 5 -33.02 -4.07 55.94
CA GLY A 5 -33.53 -4.42 54.62
C GLY A 5 -32.67 -3.76 53.54
N PHE A 6 -31.62 -4.48 53.10
CA PHE A 6 -30.86 -4.15 51.90
C PHE A 6 -31.70 -4.55 50.68
N MET A 7 -32.14 -3.58 49.87
CA MET A 7 -32.47 -3.80 48.46
C MET A 7 -31.24 -3.39 47.65
N VAL A 8 -30.52 -4.38 47.12
CA VAL A 8 -29.51 -4.18 46.08
C VAL A 8 -30.26 -4.10 44.76
N ASN A 9 -30.42 -2.91 44.21
CA ASN A 9 -30.72 -2.76 42.79
C ASN A 9 -29.46 -3.16 42.02
N ALA A 10 -29.56 -4.25 41.26
CA ALA A 10 -28.54 -4.63 40.30
C ALA A 10 -28.51 -3.59 39.18
N GLU A 11 -27.45 -2.79 39.12
CA GLU A 11 -27.12 -1.97 37.97
C GLU A 11 -26.86 -2.87 36.74
N PRO A 12 -27.17 -2.38 35.51
CA PRO A 12 -26.86 -3.11 34.28
C PRO A 12 -25.34 -3.28 34.19
N ARG A 13 -24.91 -4.54 34.09
CA ARG A 13 -23.51 -4.91 33.96
C ARG A 13 -22.89 -4.16 32.78
N ALA A 14 -21.79 -3.47 33.05
CA ALA A 14 -20.87 -2.96 32.05
C ALA A 14 -20.63 -4.02 30.96
N SER A 15 -20.73 -3.56 29.70
CA SER A 15 -20.21 -4.27 28.53
C SER A 15 -18.78 -4.71 28.85
N ILE A 16 -18.59 -6.02 29.02
CA ILE A 16 -17.24 -6.57 29.07
C ILE A 16 -16.78 -6.54 27.63
N ASP A 17 -15.79 -5.70 27.37
CA ASP A 17 -15.00 -5.71 26.15
C ASP A 17 -14.48 -7.14 25.94
N ARG A 18 -15.10 -7.86 25.01
CA ARG A 18 -14.82 -9.26 24.69
C ARG A 18 -14.62 -9.38 23.18
N GLY A 19 -13.39 -9.13 22.76
CA GLY A 19 -12.84 -9.72 21.55
C GLY A 19 -12.98 -8.89 20.28
N GLY A 20 -12.35 -7.72 20.25
CA GLY A 20 -11.85 -7.14 19.00
C GLY A 20 -10.35 -7.45 18.85
N ALA A 21 -9.91 -7.87 17.66
CA ALA A 21 -8.51 -7.86 17.24
C ALA A 21 -8.54 -7.54 15.73
N ASP A 22 -8.01 -6.44 15.23
CA ASP A 22 -6.59 -6.03 15.19
C ASP A 22 -5.64 -7.18 14.79
N PRO A 23 -5.10 -7.18 13.55
CA PRO A 23 -4.20 -8.22 13.06
C PRO A 23 -2.79 -8.24 13.71
N ARG A 24 -2.50 -7.45 14.75
CA ARG A 24 -1.21 -7.51 15.48
C ARG A 24 -1.26 -8.10 16.89
N SER A 25 -2.40 -8.58 17.38
CA SER A 25 -2.51 -9.21 18.71
C SER A 25 -2.67 -10.73 18.62
N SER A 26 -1.65 -11.47 19.03
CA SER A 26 -1.63 -12.94 19.11
C SER A 26 -2.34 -13.47 20.37
N VAL A 27 -3.56 -13.03 20.68
CA VAL A 27 -4.33 -13.60 21.80
C VAL A 27 -5.51 -14.41 21.29
N LYS A 28 -5.29 -15.73 21.27
CA LYS A 28 -6.29 -16.78 21.05
C LYS A 28 -7.45 -16.59 22.03
N GLY A 29 -8.69 -16.64 21.54
CA GLY A 29 -9.80 -17.07 22.39
C GLY A 29 -9.40 -18.38 23.06
N THR A 30 -9.61 -18.50 24.37
CA THR A 30 -9.07 -19.67 25.11
C THR A 30 -9.78 -20.96 24.73
N GLY A 31 -10.89 -20.87 23.98
CA GLY A 31 -11.73 -21.98 23.60
C GLY A 31 -12.25 -22.68 24.84
N THR A 32 -12.63 -21.96 25.89
CA THR A 32 -12.84 -22.58 27.20
C THR A 32 -13.84 -23.74 27.14
N ALA A 33 -13.44 -24.92 27.66
CA ALA A 33 -14.17 -26.16 27.49
C ALA A 33 -15.61 -26.09 28.01
N SER A 34 -16.56 -26.58 27.23
CA SER A 34 -17.84 -27.03 27.78
C SER A 34 -17.68 -28.43 28.37
N THR A 35 -18.54 -28.77 29.33
CA THR A 35 -18.59 -30.13 29.88
C THR A 35 -19.01 -31.11 28.79
N ALA A 36 -18.41 -32.31 28.73
CA ALA A 36 -18.59 -33.34 27.70
C ALA A 36 -20.04 -33.90 27.51
N SER A 37 -21.04 -33.32 28.18
CA SER A 37 -22.46 -33.59 28.07
C SER A 37 -23.25 -32.47 27.36
N ASP A 38 -22.56 -31.55 26.67
CA ASP A 38 -23.17 -30.36 26.09
C ASP A 38 -23.92 -30.67 24.77
N PRO A 39 -25.23 -30.34 24.65
CA PRO A 39 -25.99 -30.59 23.43
C PRO A 39 -25.58 -29.73 22.22
N TRP A 40 -24.75 -28.69 22.38
CA TRP A 40 -24.40 -27.77 21.27
C TRP A 40 -23.15 -28.24 20.52
N SER A 41 -23.35 -29.02 19.47
CA SER A 41 -22.28 -29.47 18.56
C SER A 41 -21.75 -28.31 17.70
N ALA A 42 -20.45 -28.05 17.66
CA ALA A 42 -19.83 -27.22 16.62
C ALA A 42 -19.66 -28.09 15.36
N ASP A 43 -20.76 -28.37 14.66
CA ASP A 43 -20.74 -29.24 13.49
C ASP A 43 -20.09 -28.51 12.31
N VAL A 44 -18.81 -28.83 12.09
CA VAL A 44 -18.00 -28.37 10.95
C VAL A 44 -17.95 -29.43 9.82
N SER A 45 -18.85 -30.42 9.83
CA SER A 45 -18.87 -31.51 8.86
C SER A 45 -19.71 -31.19 7.61
N VAL A 46 -19.19 -31.58 6.45
CA VAL A 46 -19.75 -31.30 5.11
C VAL A 46 -21.22 -31.76 4.96
N ASN A 47 -21.61 -32.84 5.64
CA ASN A 47 -22.91 -33.49 5.43
C ASN A 47 -24.06 -32.90 6.27
N ALA A 48 -23.74 -32.11 7.30
CA ALA A 48 -24.74 -31.41 8.09
C ALA A 48 -24.95 -29.99 7.55
N GLU A 49 -23.88 -29.28 7.19
CA GLU A 49 -23.96 -27.95 6.55
C GLU A 49 -24.86 -27.96 5.32
N GLN A 50 -24.64 -28.92 4.41
CA GLN A 50 -25.41 -29.11 3.18
C GLN A 50 -26.92 -29.27 3.44
N ARG A 51 -27.35 -30.03 4.47
CA ARG A 51 -28.78 -30.36 4.69
C ARG A 51 -29.67 -29.18 5.07
N PHE A 52 -29.13 -28.10 5.63
CA PHE A 52 -29.91 -26.89 5.98
C PHE A 52 -29.63 -25.75 5.00
N VAL A 53 -28.48 -25.73 4.34
CA VAL A 53 -28.28 -24.88 3.15
C VAL A 53 -29.25 -25.31 2.04
N ASP A 54 -29.52 -26.61 1.91
CA ASP A 54 -30.49 -27.17 0.96
C ASP A 54 -31.95 -27.06 1.44
N ALA A 55 -32.18 -26.98 2.76
CA ALA A 55 -33.53 -26.95 3.35
C ALA A 55 -33.97 -25.57 3.86
N GLY A 56 -33.09 -24.56 3.89
CA GLY A 56 -33.41 -23.19 4.29
C GLY A 56 -34.01 -23.00 5.70
N ILE A 57 -34.54 -21.80 5.93
CA ILE A 57 -35.46 -21.47 7.02
C ILE A 57 -36.87 -21.34 6.44
N HIS A 58 -37.64 -22.42 6.50
CA HIS A 58 -38.99 -22.47 5.96
C HIS A 58 -40.01 -22.51 7.10
N ALA A 59 -40.68 -21.39 7.32
CA ALA A 59 -41.81 -21.29 8.22
C ALA A 59 -42.87 -20.30 7.69
N SER A 60 -44.09 -20.39 8.19
CA SER A 60 -45.20 -19.51 7.79
C SER A 60 -45.15 -18.14 8.46
N THR A 61 -44.35 -17.97 9.52
CA THR A 61 -44.17 -16.69 10.22
C THR A 61 -42.71 -16.29 10.38
N ALA A 62 -42.44 -14.98 10.42
CA ALA A 62 -41.10 -14.44 10.63
C ALA A 62 -40.48 -14.85 11.98
N SER A 63 -41.32 -15.01 13.01
CA SER A 63 -40.89 -15.44 14.35
C SER A 63 -40.43 -16.90 14.37
N GLU A 64 -41.12 -17.77 13.63
CA GLU A 64 -40.72 -19.17 13.49
C GLU A 64 -39.45 -19.29 12.63
N MET A 65 -39.32 -18.50 11.56
CA MET A 65 -38.07 -18.42 10.78
C MET A 65 -36.88 -17.98 11.64
N ALA A 66 -37.06 -16.96 12.49
CA ALA A 66 -36.02 -16.53 13.44
C ALA A 66 -35.68 -17.62 14.46
N THR A 67 -36.69 -18.37 14.93
CA THR A 67 -36.48 -19.49 15.86
C THR A 67 -35.69 -20.62 15.19
N GLN A 68 -36.03 -20.99 13.96
CA GLN A 68 -35.28 -21.99 13.19
C GLN A 68 -33.83 -21.55 12.94
N LEU A 69 -33.63 -20.27 12.60
CA LEU A 69 -32.31 -19.69 12.39
C LEU A 69 -31.46 -19.74 13.67
N LEU A 70 -32.03 -19.34 14.81
CA LEU A 70 -31.37 -19.40 16.11
C LEU A 70 -31.11 -20.83 16.56
N ASP A 71 -32.00 -21.77 16.29
CA ASP A 71 -31.75 -23.16 16.64
C ASP A 71 -30.60 -23.75 15.81
N ALA A 72 -30.56 -23.44 14.51
CA ALA A 72 -29.48 -23.85 13.63
C ALA A 72 -28.12 -23.25 14.01
N SER A 73 -28.08 -22.00 14.48
CA SER A 73 -26.82 -21.33 14.86
C SER A 73 -26.17 -21.92 16.12
N LYS A 74 -26.92 -22.64 16.97
CA LYS A 74 -26.34 -23.43 18.09
C LYS A 74 -25.42 -24.54 17.62
N HIS A 75 -25.61 -24.99 16.38
CA HIS A 75 -24.89 -26.12 15.83
C HIS A 75 -23.89 -25.74 14.73
N ARG A 76 -23.87 -24.47 14.32
CA ARG A 76 -23.19 -23.99 13.12
C ARG A 76 -22.45 -22.69 13.39
N VAL A 77 -21.16 -22.81 13.68
CA VAL A 77 -20.33 -21.68 14.09
C VAL A 77 -20.16 -20.61 13.00
N TYR A 78 -20.14 -20.98 11.72
CA TYR A 78 -20.12 -20.00 10.62
C TYR A 78 -21.45 -19.25 10.46
N LEU A 79 -22.59 -19.94 10.65
CA LEU A 79 -23.90 -19.30 10.64
C LEU A 79 -24.01 -18.33 11.82
N LEU A 80 -23.60 -18.76 13.02
CA LEU A 80 -23.55 -17.92 14.20
C LEU A 80 -22.67 -16.68 13.97
N ALA A 81 -21.43 -16.86 13.50
CA ALA A 81 -20.49 -15.78 13.26
C ALA A 81 -21.02 -14.79 12.21
N THR A 82 -21.65 -15.26 11.13
CA THR A 82 -22.12 -14.37 10.06
C THR A 82 -23.39 -13.61 10.45
N GLN A 83 -24.31 -14.26 11.18
CA GLN A 83 -25.49 -13.58 11.71
C GLN A 83 -25.10 -12.56 12.79
N ALA A 84 -24.16 -12.91 13.66
CA ALA A 84 -23.64 -12.01 14.68
C ALA A 84 -22.84 -10.85 14.06
N TYR A 85 -22.08 -11.10 12.99
CA TYR A 85 -21.39 -10.05 12.22
C TYR A 85 -22.38 -9.06 11.61
N ALA A 86 -23.42 -9.53 10.94
CA ALA A 86 -24.46 -8.67 10.37
C ALA A 86 -25.28 -7.94 11.45
N ALA A 87 -25.42 -8.52 12.64
CA ALA A 87 -26.05 -7.89 13.78
C ALA A 87 -25.12 -6.92 14.55
N GLY A 88 -23.82 -6.88 14.23
CA GLY A 88 -22.82 -6.00 14.85
C GLY A 88 -22.20 -6.51 16.15
N PHE A 89 -22.37 -7.78 16.51
CA PHE A 89 -21.78 -8.39 17.72
C PHE A 89 -20.47 -9.14 17.47
N TRP A 90 -20.05 -9.27 16.21
CA TRP A 90 -18.86 -10.00 15.82
C TRP A 90 -18.11 -9.24 14.74
N SER A 91 -16.79 -9.13 14.84
CA SER A 91 -15.98 -8.28 13.95
C SER A 91 -15.58 -8.97 12.64
N ASP A 92 -15.50 -10.29 12.63
CA ASP A 92 -15.10 -11.06 11.45
C ASP A 92 -15.89 -12.38 11.36
N ALA A 93 -16.75 -12.48 10.35
CA ALA A 93 -17.58 -13.66 10.09
C ALA A 93 -16.74 -14.94 9.78
N ASN A 94 -15.47 -14.80 9.40
CA ASN A 94 -14.54 -15.92 9.17
C ASN A 94 -13.78 -16.35 10.42
N ASN A 95 -13.71 -15.50 11.46
CA ASN A 95 -13.01 -15.81 12.70
C ASN A 95 -13.87 -16.67 13.63
N ILE A 96 -14.01 -17.95 13.29
CA ILE A 96 -14.81 -18.91 14.08
C ILE A 96 -14.00 -19.66 15.13
N SER A 97 -12.66 -19.58 15.10
CA SER A 97 -11.79 -20.32 16.02
C SER A 97 -12.16 -20.12 17.51
N PRO A 98 -12.50 -18.90 17.97
CA PRO A 98 -12.93 -18.68 19.35
C PRO A 98 -14.29 -19.31 19.70
N LEU A 99 -15.12 -19.61 18.70
CA LEU A 99 -16.47 -20.15 18.86
C LEU A 99 -16.49 -21.68 18.99
N ILE A 100 -15.34 -22.33 18.82
CA ILE A 100 -15.17 -23.79 18.90
C ILE A 100 -14.42 -24.14 20.19
N ALA A 101 -14.93 -25.12 20.94
CA ALA A 101 -14.26 -25.67 22.12
C ALA A 101 -12.96 -26.42 21.75
N PRO A 102 -12.06 -26.73 22.69
CA PRO A 102 -10.75 -27.32 22.39
C PRO A 102 -10.84 -28.73 21.82
N ASP A 103 -11.99 -29.39 22.03
CA ASP A 103 -12.28 -30.71 21.48
C ASP A 103 -12.63 -30.68 19.98
N GLY A 104 -12.80 -29.48 19.40
CA GLY A 104 -13.15 -29.29 18.00
C GLY A 104 -14.55 -29.76 17.62
N LYS A 105 -15.40 -30.10 18.60
CA LYS A 105 -16.70 -30.76 18.40
C LYS A 105 -17.87 -30.00 18.98
N HIS A 106 -17.65 -29.14 19.96
CA HIS A 106 -18.71 -28.38 20.62
C HIS A 106 -18.51 -26.87 20.47
N VAL A 107 -19.60 -26.13 20.60
CA VAL A 107 -19.54 -24.66 20.68
C VAL A 107 -18.87 -24.25 21.99
N SER A 108 -17.97 -23.28 21.94
CA SER A 108 -17.27 -22.77 23.12
C SER A 108 -18.21 -21.97 24.04
N ALA A 109 -17.72 -21.57 25.22
CA ALA A 109 -18.46 -20.66 26.09
C ALA A 109 -18.68 -19.29 25.43
N GLU A 110 -17.71 -18.84 24.65
CA GLU A 110 -17.74 -17.64 23.84
C GLU A 110 -18.81 -17.73 22.76
N GLY A 111 -18.90 -18.86 22.05
CA GLY A 111 -19.97 -19.08 21.07
C GLY A 111 -21.36 -19.14 21.70
N ARG A 112 -21.51 -19.69 22.90
CA ARG A 112 -22.79 -19.66 23.64
C ARG A 112 -23.19 -18.25 24.05
N ALA A 113 -22.25 -17.43 24.48
CA ALA A 113 -22.51 -16.03 24.82
C ALA A 113 -22.95 -15.25 23.57
N LEU A 114 -22.22 -15.40 22.46
CA LEU A 114 -22.55 -14.76 21.19
C LEU A 114 -23.93 -15.17 20.68
N HIS A 115 -24.30 -16.45 20.86
CA HIS A 115 -25.63 -16.94 20.53
C HIS A 115 -26.73 -16.28 21.37
N ALA A 116 -26.50 -16.10 22.67
CA ALA A 116 -27.45 -15.44 23.56
C ALA A 116 -27.67 -13.97 23.16
N ASP A 117 -26.60 -13.27 22.77
CA ASP A 117 -26.68 -11.88 22.27
C ASP A 117 -27.50 -11.82 20.97
N LEU A 118 -27.24 -12.75 20.04
CA LEU A 118 -28.02 -12.87 18.80
C LEU A 118 -29.50 -13.19 19.08
N ALA A 119 -29.79 -14.07 20.05
CA ALA A 119 -31.16 -14.38 20.44
C ALA A 119 -31.88 -13.15 21.04
N ALA A 120 -31.18 -12.37 21.86
CA ALA A 120 -31.70 -11.11 22.39
C ALA A 120 -31.98 -10.10 21.27
N PHE A 121 -31.12 -10.02 20.26
CA PHE A 121 -31.33 -9.18 19.08
C PHE A 121 -32.62 -9.52 18.34
N TYR A 122 -32.87 -10.80 18.02
CA TYR A 122 -34.09 -11.19 17.32
C TYR A 122 -35.35 -10.97 18.18
N ALA A 123 -35.27 -11.18 19.49
CA ALA A 123 -36.37 -10.88 20.41
C ALA A 123 -36.68 -9.37 20.49
N GLY A 124 -35.65 -8.52 20.41
CA GLY A 124 -35.76 -7.06 20.39
C GLY A 124 -36.10 -6.46 19.02
N SER A 125 -36.17 -7.28 17.96
CA SER A 125 -36.36 -6.82 16.59
C SER A 125 -37.83 -6.80 16.17
N THR A 126 -38.14 -5.96 15.18
CA THR A 126 -39.32 -6.13 14.33
C THR A 126 -38.97 -7.16 13.27
N LEU A 127 -39.69 -8.28 13.26
CA LEU A 127 -39.46 -9.39 12.34
C LEU A 127 -40.51 -9.38 11.22
N GLN A 128 -40.07 -9.51 9.98
CA GLN A 128 -40.97 -9.60 8.82
C GLN A 128 -40.43 -10.59 7.78
N ILE A 129 -41.35 -11.18 7.01
CA ILE A 129 -41.01 -11.91 5.79
C ILE A 129 -41.11 -10.91 4.64
N GLY A 130 -40.06 -10.79 3.86
CA GLY A 130 -40.02 -9.89 2.71
C GLY A 130 -39.04 -10.36 1.65
N LEU A 131 -38.61 -9.44 0.79
CA LEU A 131 -37.64 -9.72 -0.26
C LEU A 131 -36.27 -9.15 0.13
N ALA A 132 -35.22 -9.96 -0.01
CA ALA A 132 -33.83 -9.49 0.05
C ALA A 132 -33.55 -8.51 -1.10
N PRO A 133 -32.67 -7.51 -0.96
CA PRO A 133 -32.35 -6.54 -2.03
C PRO A 133 -31.81 -7.22 -3.30
N VAL A 134 -32.07 -6.62 -4.47
CA VAL A 134 -31.62 -7.17 -5.78
C VAL A 134 -30.09 -7.21 -5.85
N ASN A 135 -29.46 -6.13 -5.37
CA ASN A 135 -28.01 -5.90 -5.42
C ASN A 135 -27.30 -6.39 -4.15
N GLY A 136 -27.98 -7.13 -3.27
CA GLY A 136 -27.37 -7.63 -2.05
C GLY A 136 -26.26 -8.65 -2.33
N LEU A 137 -25.19 -8.58 -1.54
CA LEU A 137 -24.15 -9.60 -1.48
C LEU A 137 -24.64 -10.78 -0.65
N ASN A 138 -24.64 -11.95 -1.25
CA ASN A 138 -24.99 -13.20 -0.58
C ASN A 138 -23.74 -13.78 0.09
N THR A 139 -23.76 -13.94 1.42
CA THR A 139 -22.60 -14.32 2.23
C THR A 139 -22.18 -15.78 2.11
N SER A 140 -22.86 -16.59 1.30
CA SER A 140 -22.50 -17.97 0.93
C SER A 140 -21.54 -18.62 1.91
N HIS A 141 -22.08 -19.09 3.03
CA HIS A 141 -21.29 -19.71 4.07
C HIS A 141 -20.90 -21.13 3.63
N SER A 142 -19.60 -21.40 3.56
CA SER A 142 -19.04 -22.71 3.23
C SER A 142 -18.11 -23.20 4.34
N ARG A 143 -17.72 -24.47 4.30
CA ARG A 143 -16.70 -25.07 5.19
C ARG A 143 -15.35 -24.32 5.20
N ILE A 144 -15.04 -23.55 4.15
CA ILE A 144 -13.76 -22.82 4.00
C ILE A 144 -13.89 -21.37 4.48
N GLY A 145 -15.11 -20.91 4.77
CA GLY A 145 -15.40 -19.55 5.18
C GLY A 145 -16.65 -18.97 4.52
N VAL A 146 -16.89 -17.73 4.87
CA VAL A 146 -17.92 -16.83 4.36
C VAL A 146 -17.38 -16.17 3.09
N THR A 147 -18.08 -16.37 1.97
CA THR A 147 -17.71 -15.78 0.69
C THR A 147 -18.84 -14.90 0.20
N THR A 148 -18.54 -13.73 -0.36
CA THR A 148 -19.54 -12.85 -0.95
C THR A 148 -19.62 -13.10 -2.45
N SER A 149 -20.80 -13.43 -2.95
CA SER A 149 -21.09 -13.42 -4.39
C SER A 149 -21.98 -12.21 -4.70
N GLU A 150 -21.62 -11.43 -5.72
CA GLU A 150 -22.47 -10.34 -6.20
C GLU A 150 -23.80 -10.86 -6.72
N GLY A 151 -24.88 -10.22 -6.24
CA GLY A 151 -26.24 -10.48 -6.69
C GLY A 151 -26.91 -11.70 -6.06
N ILE A 152 -28.24 -11.65 -6.05
CA ILE A 152 -29.10 -12.74 -5.57
C ILE A 152 -29.95 -13.24 -6.74
N ALA A 153 -29.54 -14.36 -7.35
CA ALA A 153 -30.35 -15.06 -8.33
C ALA A 153 -31.41 -15.96 -7.66
N GLY A 154 -32.59 -16.10 -8.28
CA GLY A 154 -33.66 -17.00 -7.83
C GLY A 154 -34.59 -16.41 -6.76
N ASP A 155 -35.14 -17.28 -5.89
CA ASP A 155 -36.14 -16.90 -4.86
C ASP A 155 -35.54 -15.98 -3.78
N ARG A 156 -35.96 -14.72 -3.75
CA ARG A 156 -35.46 -13.68 -2.82
C ARG A 156 -36.23 -13.58 -1.50
N THR A 157 -37.15 -14.51 -1.23
CA THR A 157 -37.84 -14.56 0.06
C THR A 157 -36.82 -14.59 1.21
N ALA A 158 -37.01 -13.71 2.19
CA ALA A 158 -36.06 -13.50 3.27
C ALA A 158 -36.76 -13.18 4.59
N LEU A 159 -36.14 -13.62 5.69
CA LEU A 159 -36.38 -13.07 7.01
C LEU A 159 -35.65 -11.73 7.11
N ILE A 160 -36.37 -10.68 7.49
CA ILE A 160 -35.80 -9.36 7.77
C ILE A 160 -36.05 -9.06 9.25
N ALA A 161 -34.98 -8.86 9.98
CA ALA A 161 -35.00 -8.43 11.38
C ALA A 161 -34.46 -7.00 11.45
N ILE A 162 -35.24 -6.08 12.03
CA ILE A 162 -34.81 -4.70 12.27
C ILE A 162 -34.83 -4.47 13.77
N ASN A 163 -33.66 -4.29 14.37
CA ASN A 163 -33.58 -4.02 15.80
C ASN A 163 -34.26 -2.68 16.11
N LYS A 164 -35.13 -2.67 17.12
CA LYS A 164 -35.92 -1.47 17.44
C LYS A 164 -35.07 -0.34 18.00
N GLU A 165 -33.96 -0.66 18.66
CA GLU A 165 -33.06 0.28 19.32
C GLU A 165 -31.91 0.69 18.39
N SER A 166 -31.09 -0.27 17.96
CA SER A 166 -29.92 0.03 17.12
C SER A 166 -30.24 0.31 15.66
N LYS A 167 -31.50 0.07 15.23
CA LYS A 167 -31.95 0.17 13.82
C LYS A 167 -31.21 -0.74 12.83
N VAL A 168 -30.30 -1.58 13.31
CA VAL A 168 -29.57 -2.56 12.52
C VAL A 168 -30.56 -3.49 11.83
N ARG A 169 -30.40 -3.64 10.52
CA ARG A 169 -31.22 -4.51 9.69
C ARG A 169 -30.43 -5.74 9.30
N VAL A 170 -30.84 -6.93 9.76
CA VAL A 170 -30.30 -8.20 9.29
C VAL A 170 -31.28 -8.82 8.31
N THR A 171 -30.80 -9.12 7.09
CA THR A 171 -31.58 -9.80 6.05
C THR A 171 -31.02 -11.19 5.82
N THR A 172 -31.85 -12.22 5.94
CA THR A 172 -31.45 -13.63 5.79
C THR A 172 -32.33 -14.33 4.77
N LEU A 173 -31.74 -14.87 3.71
CA LEU A 173 -32.45 -15.60 2.65
C LEU A 173 -33.11 -16.85 3.20
N ALA A 174 -34.40 -17.02 2.89
CA ALA A 174 -35.18 -18.15 3.36
C ALA A 174 -34.66 -19.47 2.79
N ARG A 175 -34.29 -19.50 1.51
CA ARG A 175 -33.90 -20.75 0.81
C ARG A 175 -32.62 -21.42 1.30
N CYS A 176 -31.72 -20.67 1.93
CA CYS A 176 -30.39 -21.18 2.30
C CYS A 176 -29.85 -20.65 3.63
N ALA A 177 -30.65 -19.84 4.34
CA ALA A 177 -30.23 -19.13 5.55
C ALA A 177 -28.99 -18.23 5.38
N ASN A 178 -28.65 -17.87 4.15
CA ASN A 178 -27.53 -16.97 3.90
C ASN A 178 -27.88 -15.54 4.29
N THR A 179 -26.95 -14.87 4.94
CA THR A 179 -27.09 -13.44 5.22
C THR A 179 -26.90 -12.64 3.94
N VAL A 180 -27.63 -11.54 3.84
CA VAL A 180 -27.54 -10.60 2.73
C VAL A 180 -26.96 -9.30 3.25
N LEU A 181 -25.75 -8.98 2.80
CA LEU A 181 -25.11 -7.70 3.06
C LEU A 181 -25.53 -6.75 1.94
N SER A 182 -26.14 -5.60 2.27
CA SER A 182 -26.57 -4.64 1.25
C SER A 182 -25.39 -3.74 0.88
N THR A 183 -25.18 -3.49 -0.41
CA THR A 183 -24.26 -2.45 -0.89
C THR A 183 -24.90 -1.05 -0.84
N ASP A 184 -26.24 -0.98 -0.82
CA ASP A 184 -27.02 0.25 -1.09
C ASP A 184 -27.89 0.71 0.10
N ASP A 185 -27.79 0.06 1.27
CA ASP A 185 -28.64 0.38 2.43
C ASP A 185 -27.76 0.95 3.54
N GLU A 186 -27.89 2.25 3.80
CA GLU A 186 -27.22 3.00 4.89
C GLU A 186 -27.46 2.38 6.29
N ASN A 187 -28.34 1.37 6.39
CA ASN A 187 -28.70 0.63 7.60
C ASN A 187 -28.10 -0.78 7.71
N ASN A 188 -27.24 -1.21 6.78
CA ASN A 188 -26.71 -2.59 6.73
C ASN A 188 -25.17 -2.67 6.90
N GLN A 189 -24.55 -1.59 7.38
CA GLN A 189 -23.24 -1.63 8.04
C GLN A 189 -23.51 -1.57 9.55
N PRO A 190 -22.86 -2.39 10.40
CA PRO A 190 -22.93 -2.21 11.83
C PRO A 190 -22.21 -0.90 12.17
N THR A 191 -22.96 0.20 12.13
CA THR A 191 -22.54 1.42 12.81
C THR A 191 -22.79 1.15 14.28
N LEU A 192 -21.71 0.88 15.01
CA LEU A 192 -21.69 0.98 16.45
C LEU A 192 -22.22 2.37 16.78
N SER A 193 -23.52 2.46 17.05
CA SER A 193 -24.21 3.72 17.34
C SER A 193 -23.87 4.11 18.77
N ALA A 194 -22.59 4.38 19.03
CA ALA A 194 -22.21 5.12 20.20
C ALA A 194 -22.64 6.57 19.96
N SER A 195 -23.41 7.13 20.90
CA SER A 195 -23.70 8.56 20.92
C SER A 195 -22.37 9.31 20.94
N GLY A 196 -22.10 10.10 19.90
CA GLY A 196 -20.86 10.87 19.79
C GLY A 196 -20.38 11.04 18.36
N VAL A 197 -19.16 11.55 18.25
CA VAL A 197 -18.39 11.60 17.00
C VAL A 197 -17.75 10.24 16.78
N ASP A 198 -17.72 9.76 15.54
CA ASP A 198 -17.01 8.53 15.16
C ASP A 198 -16.38 8.79 13.79
N LEU A 199 -15.10 9.09 13.73
CA LEU A 199 -14.43 9.34 12.47
C LEU A 199 -13.72 8.07 11.98
N ALA A 200 -14.09 7.63 10.78
CA ALA A 200 -13.43 6.52 10.11
C ALA A 200 -12.57 7.04 8.96
N LEU A 201 -11.35 6.49 8.84
CA LEU A 201 -10.46 6.72 7.72
C LEU A 201 -10.42 5.49 6.82
N GLN A 202 -10.60 5.69 5.52
CA GLN A 202 -10.37 4.66 4.52
C GLN A 202 -9.75 5.23 3.25
N THR A 203 -9.08 4.40 2.45
CA THR A 203 -8.74 4.77 1.07
C THR A 203 -9.69 4.10 0.11
N THR A 204 -10.16 4.86 -0.89
CA THR A 204 -11.14 4.38 -1.87
C THR A 204 -10.53 4.04 -3.21
N THR A 205 -9.47 4.74 -3.60
CA THR A 205 -8.79 4.52 -4.89
C THR A 205 -7.30 4.76 -4.76
N LEU A 206 -6.54 3.80 -5.30
CA LEU A 206 -5.12 3.93 -5.58
C LEU A 206 -4.95 4.00 -7.10
N ASP A 207 -4.51 5.16 -7.59
CA ASP A 207 -4.02 5.30 -8.96
C ASP A 207 -2.50 5.46 -8.89
N ALA A 208 -1.81 4.32 -8.84
CA ALA A 208 -0.35 4.24 -8.96
C ALA A 208 0.00 3.75 -10.37
N PRO A 209 0.67 4.54 -11.21
CA PRO A 209 1.31 4.02 -12.42
C PRO A 209 2.20 2.82 -12.07
N SER A 210 2.17 1.77 -12.90
CA SER A 210 2.85 0.49 -12.66
C SER A 210 4.38 0.58 -12.57
N THR A 211 4.96 1.77 -12.75
CA THR A 211 6.40 2.07 -12.76
C THR A 211 6.69 3.28 -11.89
N ALA A 212 7.58 3.15 -10.91
CA ALA A 212 7.92 4.21 -9.95
C ALA A 212 8.63 5.43 -10.55
N CYS A 213 9.10 5.33 -11.80
CA CYS A 213 9.95 6.34 -12.41
C CYS A 213 9.08 7.46 -12.98
N THR A 214 9.25 8.67 -12.43
CA THR A 214 8.76 9.98 -12.93
C THR A 214 7.25 10.19 -13.01
N ALA A 215 6.43 9.15 -12.94
CA ALA A 215 4.99 9.29 -13.00
C ALA A 215 4.40 9.74 -11.65
N ARG A 216 3.48 10.70 -11.70
CA ARG A 216 2.75 11.18 -10.52
C ARG A 216 1.77 10.09 -10.06
N ASN A 217 1.87 9.72 -8.80
CA ASN A 217 0.99 8.78 -8.12
C ASN A 217 -0.08 9.54 -7.35
N SER A 218 -1.24 8.92 -7.16
CA SER A 218 -2.30 9.50 -6.32
C SER A 218 -3.01 8.48 -5.43
N LEU A 219 -3.28 8.93 -4.21
CA LEU A 219 -4.07 8.23 -3.20
C LEU A 219 -5.30 9.07 -2.85
N THR A 220 -6.48 8.45 -2.91
CA THR A 220 -7.71 9.07 -2.43
C THR A 220 -8.02 8.58 -1.03
N PHE A 221 -8.07 9.50 -0.08
CA PHE A 221 -8.52 9.26 1.29
C PHE A 221 -9.97 9.72 1.43
N GLU A 222 -10.82 8.86 1.96
CA GLU A 222 -12.18 9.18 2.38
C GLU A 222 -12.22 9.16 3.91
N ILE A 223 -12.82 10.21 4.46
CA ILE A 223 -13.07 10.37 5.88
C ILE A 223 -14.58 10.39 6.06
N LYS A 224 -15.07 9.57 6.96
CA LYS A 224 -16.49 9.48 7.29
C LYS A 224 -16.68 9.84 8.74
N ASN A 225 -17.74 10.57 9.04
CA ASN A 225 -18.24 10.64 10.40
C ASN A 225 -19.38 9.62 10.54
N GLU A 226 -19.06 8.43 11.02
CA GLU A 226 -20.03 7.37 11.32
C GLU A 226 -20.81 7.65 12.62
N GLY A 227 -20.49 8.74 13.31
CA GLY A 227 -21.14 9.18 14.54
C GLY A 227 -22.46 9.91 14.29
N THR A 228 -23.19 10.15 15.37
CA THR A 228 -24.44 10.93 15.36
C THR A 228 -24.22 12.41 15.70
N GLU A 229 -23.01 12.79 16.07
CA GLU A 229 -22.65 14.18 16.38
C GLU A 229 -21.67 14.76 15.34
N VAL A 230 -21.62 16.08 15.23
CA VAL A 230 -20.70 16.79 14.33
C VAL A 230 -19.29 16.74 14.94
N SER A 231 -18.26 16.49 14.11
CA SER A 231 -16.88 16.49 14.59
C SER A 231 -16.49 17.85 15.17
N ASP A 232 -15.67 17.88 16.21
CA ASP A 232 -15.27 19.13 16.83
C ASP A 232 -13.84 19.55 16.44
N GLY A 233 -13.69 20.83 16.11
CA GLY A 233 -12.40 21.42 15.78
C GLY A 233 -11.81 20.96 14.44
N GLU A 234 -10.48 21.08 14.36
CA GLU A 234 -9.69 20.69 13.19
C GLU A 234 -9.62 19.16 13.07
N VAL A 235 -9.90 18.64 11.88
CA VAL A 235 -9.68 17.23 11.55
C VAL A 235 -8.30 17.09 10.93
N THR A 236 -7.48 16.21 11.49
CA THR A 236 -6.10 15.99 11.07
C THR A 236 -5.87 14.55 10.63
N VAL A 237 -5.39 14.35 9.41
CA VAL A 237 -4.78 13.09 8.96
C VAL A 237 -3.26 13.24 9.03
N THR A 238 -2.60 12.31 9.73
CA THR A 238 -1.14 12.24 9.82
C THR A 238 -0.64 11.05 9.01
N LEU A 239 0.35 11.28 8.16
CA LEU A 239 1.01 10.26 7.35
C LEU A 239 2.52 10.34 7.59
N PRO A 240 3.22 9.25 7.94
CA PRO A 240 4.66 9.20 7.94
C PRO A 240 5.20 9.55 6.56
N MET A 241 6.20 10.43 6.55
CA MET A 241 6.96 10.72 5.34
C MET A 241 7.82 9.53 4.99
N ASN A 242 7.76 9.15 3.72
CA ASN A 242 8.83 8.38 3.13
C ASN A 242 9.86 9.37 2.59
N PRO A 243 11.16 9.24 2.92
CA PRO A 243 12.20 10.07 2.30
C PRO A 243 12.27 9.92 0.76
N ARG A 244 11.59 8.91 0.19
CA ARG A 244 11.46 8.68 -1.24
C ARG A 244 10.24 9.38 -1.87
N ILE A 245 9.30 9.87 -1.08
CA ILE A 245 8.16 10.64 -1.59
C ILE A 245 8.60 12.09 -1.76
N THR A 246 8.43 12.62 -2.96
CA THR A 246 8.73 14.01 -3.34
C THR A 246 7.49 14.69 -3.91
N ASP A 247 7.49 16.03 -3.93
CA ASP A 247 6.44 16.86 -4.52
C ASP A 247 5.01 16.52 -4.07
N ALA A 248 4.85 16.13 -2.80
CA ALA A 248 3.58 15.77 -2.21
C ALA A 248 2.64 16.99 -2.17
N VAL A 249 1.44 16.84 -2.73
CA VAL A 249 0.39 17.85 -2.75
C VAL A 249 -0.95 17.22 -2.39
N VAL A 250 -1.82 18.01 -1.77
CA VAL A 250 -3.21 17.62 -1.51
C VAL A 250 -4.14 18.49 -2.34
N THR A 251 -5.11 17.84 -2.98
CA THR A 251 -6.15 18.47 -3.77
C THR A 251 -7.51 18.09 -3.22
N ALA A 252 -8.14 19.03 -2.51
CA ALA A 252 -9.55 19.07 -2.15
C ALA A 252 -9.90 20.41 -1.50
N SER A 253 -11.16 20.84 -1.63
CA SER A 253 -11.62 22.09 -1.01
C SER A 253 -11.62 21.97 0.52
N GLY A 254 -11.03 22.96 1.21
CA GLY A 254 -10.96 23.00 2.67
C GLY A 254 -9.89 22.12 3.31
N TRP A 255 -9.06 21.45 2.52
CA TRP A 255 -7.93 20.63 2.98
C TRP A 255 -6.59 21.30 2.67
N SER A 256 -5.66 21.24 3.61
CA SER A 256 -4.28 21.72 3.42
C SER A 256 -3.28 20.65 3.84
N LEU A 257 -2.10 20.66 3.22
CA LEU A 257 -0.97 19.80 3.58
C LEU A 257 0.15 20.65 4.17
N THR A 258 0.75 20.17 5.25
CA THR A 258 1.92 20.78 5.89
C THR A 258 2.90 19.70 6.31
N GLU A 259 4.18 19.94 6.09
CA GLU A 259 5.25 19.05 6.50
C GLU A 259 5.67 19.37 7.95
N VAL A 260 5.59 18.39 8.85
CA VAL A 260 5.92 18.55 10.27
C VAL A 260 6.81 17.41 10.74
N GLY A 261 8.09 17.71 10.92
CA GLY A 261 9.08 16.69 11.31
C GLY A 261 9.20 15.62 10.23
N THR A 262 8.87 14.37 10.58
CA THR A 262 8.89 13.22 9.67
C THR A 262 7.49 12.81 9.19
N ASN A 263 6.51 13.71 9.23
CA ASN A 263 5.13 13.41 8.86
C ASN A 263 4.53 14.50 7.96
N TYR A 264 3.68 14.08 7.02
CA TYR A 264 2.70 14.96 6.41
C TYR A 264 1.50 15.11 7.36
N LYS A 265 1.13 16.36 7.63
CA LYS A 265 -0.10 16.72 8.35
C LYS A 265 -1.09 17.30 7.34
N ILE A 266 -2.20 16.60 7.12
CA ILE A 266 -3.26 17.01 6.22
C ILE A 266 -4.45 17.45 7.09
N THR A 267 -4.84 18.72 7.02
CA THR A 267 -5.84 19.28 7.93
C THR A 267 -7.05 19.84 7.20
N ARG A 268 -8.22 19.65 7.81
CA ARG A 268 -9.48 20.31 7.47
C ARG A 268 -9.91 21.16 8.66
N SER A 269 -10.05 22.46 8.45
CA SER A 269 -10.47 23.40 9.51
C SER A 269 -11.98 23.39 9.77
N ALA A 270 -12.77 22.99 8.76
CA ALA A 270 -14.21 22.86 8.89
C ALA A 270 -14.59 21.51 9.51
N PRO A 271 -15.53 21.48 10.47
CA PRO A 271 -16.14 20.26 10.97
C PRO A 271 -16.71 19.33 9.89
N ILE A 272 -16.82 18.05 10.21
CA ILE A 272 -17.50 17.02 9.44
C ILE A 272 -18.84 16.74 10.12
N GLY A 273 -19.94 16.99 9.44
CA GLY A 273 -21.29 16.77 9.94
C GLY A 273 -21.53 15.32 10.36
N ALA A 274 -22.52 15.10 11.22
CA ALA A 274 -22.96 13.75 11.58
C ALA A 274 -23.37 12.98 10.31
N ARG A 275 -22.87 11.75 10.16
CA ARG A 275 -23.11 10.90 8.96
C ARG A 275 -22.58 11.50 7.65
N GLU A 276 -21.77 12.56 7.70
CA GLU A 276 -21.16 13.17 6.51
C GLU A 276 -19.91 12.40 6.08
N ARG A 277 -19.59 12.51 4.80
CA ARG A 277 -18.34 12.02 4.21
C ARG A 277 -17.61 13.13 3.49
N THR A 278 -16.30 13.05 3.50
CA THR A 278 -15.41 13.97 2.77
C THR A 278 -14.22 13.21 2.25
N SER A 279 -13.55 13.76 1.24
CA SER A 279 -12.40 13.12 0.64
C SER A 279 -11.36 14.13 0.22
N PHE A 280 -10.11 13.70 0.21
CA PHE A 280 -9.03 14.42 -0.45
C PHE A 280 -8.15 13.48 -1.26
N VAL A 281 -7.53 14.03 -2.30
CA VAL A 281 -6.54 13.32 -3.10
C VAL A 281 -5.16 13.83 -2.74
N MET A 282 -4.27 12.93 -2.30
CA MET A 282 -2.85 13.21 -2.16
C MET A 282 -2.14 12.73 -3.42
N SER A 283 -1.45 13.63 -4.11
CA SER A 283 -0.59 13.31 -5.25
C SER A 283 0.87 13.49 -4.92
N PHE A 284 1.73 12.64 -5.44
CA PHE A 284 3.17 12.67 -5.15
C PHE A 284 3.99 11.96 -6.22
N THR A 285 5.30 12.17 -6.22
CA THR A 285 6.27 11.45 -7.04
C THR A 285 7.17 10.60 -6.14
N PHE A 286 7.73 9.52 -6.69
CA PHE A 286 8.84 8.83 -6.05
C PHE A 286 10.16 9.33 -6.61
N SER A 287 11.14 9.53 -5.74
CA SER A 287 12.51 9.70 -6.21
C SER A 287 12.97 8.44 -6.92
N SER A 288 13.62 8.61 -8.08
CA SER A 288 14.17 7.49 -8.84
C SER A 288 15.24 6.77 -8.01
N LEU A 289 15.12 5.45 -7.90
CA LEU A 289 16.13 4.62 -7.26
C LEU A 289 16.99 3.92 -8.31
N PRO A 290 18.30 3.78 -8.07
CA PRO A 290 19.12 2.77 -8.74
C PRO A 290 18.46 1.40 -8.55
N SER A 291 18.33 0.61 -9.62
CA SER A 291 17.68 -0.72 -9.63
C SER A 291 18.21 -1.65 -8.53
N ASP A 292 19.46 -1.47 -8.14
CA ASP A 292 20.17 -2.33 -7.18
C ASP A 292 19.89 -1.99 -5.70
N SER A 293 19.16 -0.90 -5.43
CA SER A 293 18.87 -0.43 -4.07
C SER A 293 17.49 -0.82 -3.54
N LEU A 294 16.69 -1.54 -4.33
CA LEU A 294 15.34 -1.95 -3.97
C LEU A 294 15.34 -3.32 -3.28
N THR A 295 15.59 -3.32 -1.98
CA THR A 295 15.35 -4.49 -1.11
C THR A 295 13.87 -4.68 -0.76
N SER A 296 13.03 -3.67 -1.03
CA SER A 296 11.57 -3.74 -0.87
C SER A 296 10.89 -2.85 -1.90
N ASN A 297 10.11 -3.48 -2.79
CA ASN A 297 9.20 -2.84 -3.74
C ASN A 297 7.89 -2.39 -3.08
N GLN A 298 7.80 -2.49 -1.75
CA GLN A 298 6.60 -2.22 -0.98
C GLN A 298 6.81 -1.03 -0.06
N TYR A 299 5.84 -0.12 -0.04
CA TYR A 299 5.75 0.94 0.94
C TYR A 299 4.41 0.89 1.66
N VAL A 300 4.46 0.85 2.99
CA VAL A 300 3.27 0.84 3.84
C VAL A 300 2.88 2.28 4.18
N PHE A 301 1.75 2.73 3.66
CA PHE A 301 1.09 3.94 4.13
C PHE A 301 0.34 3.63 5.41
N ASN A 302 0.76 4.23 6.52
CA ASN A 302 0.01 4.22 7.77
C ASN A 302 -0.54 5.62 8.00
N ALA A 303 -1.85 5.76 7.98
CA ALA A 303 -2.53 7.03 8.19
C ALA A 303 -3.27 7.00 9.52
N THR A 304 -3.20 8.08 10.28
CA THR A 304 -3.96 8.22 11.53
C THR A 304 -4.77 9.51 11.51
N LEU A 305 -6.04 9.39 11.87
CA LEU A 305 -7.00 10.47 11.95
C LEU A 305 -7.15 10.93 13.40
N ALA A 306 -7.30 12.24 13.60
CA ALA A 306 -7.51 12.83 14.92
C ALA A 306 -8.43 14.05 14.84
N THR A 307 -9.18 14.28 15.93
CA THR A 307 -10.04 15.46 16.18
C THR A 307 -9.52 16.29 17.36
N GLY A 308 -10.05 17.51 17.51
CA GLY A 308 -9.53 18.48 18.47
C GLY A 308 -9.87 18.21 19.94
N SER A 309 -11.04 17.68 20.28
CA SER A 309 -11.45 17.55 21.69
C SER A 309 -12.60 16.60 22.04
N GLY A 310 -13.34 16.06 21.07
CA GLY A 310 -14.52 15.24 21.29
C GLY A 310 -14.15 13.78 21.09
N GLY A 311 -14.27 12.99 22.15
CA GLY A 311 -13.92 11.57 22.15
C GLY A 311 -14.55 10.87 20.96
N ASP A 312 -13.68 10.41 20.06
CA ASP A 312 -14.08 9.48 19.03
C ASP A 312 -14.57 8.21 19.70
N THR A 313 -15.78 7.80 19.35
CA THR A 313 -16.43 6.65 19.99
C THR A 313 -15.87 5.31 19.52
N THR A 314 -15.17 5.28 18.38
CA THR A 314 -14.50 4.09 17.84
C THR A 314 -13.06 4.41 17.41
N PRO A 315 -12.13 4.81 18.31
CA PRO A 315 -10.81 5.29 17.91
C PRO A 315 -9.95 4.33 17.06
N ALA A 316 -10.31 3.05 17.01
CA ALA A 316 -9.62 2.04 16.20
C ALA A 316 -9.82 2.23 14.68
N ASN A 317 -10.94 2.81 14.23
CA ASN A 317 -11.20 3.06 12.79
C ASN A 317 -10.57 4.38 12.28
N ASN A 318 -9.93 5.14 13.17
CA ASN A 318 -9.13 6.32 12.82
C ASN A 318 -7.78 5.96 12.18
N ALA A 319 -7.37 4.69 12.23
CA ALA A 319 -6.13 4.23 11.63
C ALA A 319 -6.40 3.45 10.35
N TYR A 320 -5.69 3.80 9.28
CA TYR A 320 -5.72 3.07 8.02
C TYR A 320 -4.32 2.67 7.60
N ALA A 321 -4.14 1.43 7.16
CA ALA A 321 -2.88 0.95 6.61
C ALA A 321 -3.11 0.31 5.24
N THR A 322 -2.31 0.71 4.25
CA THR A 322 -2.26 0.05 2.94
C THR A 322 -0.81 -0.09 2.48
N THR A 323 -0.56 -1.09 1.64
CA THR A 323 0.76 -1.30 1.03
C THR A 323 0.68 -0.94 -0.44
N LEU A 324 1.55 -0.03 -0.86
CA LEU A 324 1.76 0.25 -2.27
C LEU A 324 2.92 -0.59 -2.77
N GLU A 325 2.68 -1.34 -3.83
CA GLU A 325 3.70 -2.06 -4.56
C GLU A 325 4.15 -1.26 -5.76
N PHE A 326 5.45 -1.18 -5.98
CA PHE A 326 6.05 -0.47 -7.10
C PHE A 326 7.02 -1.37 -7.84
N THR A 327 7.00 -1.30 -9.16
CA THR A 327 8.05 -1.91 -9.95
C THR A 327 9.28 -1.00 -9.93
N ALA A 328 10.43 -1.59 -9.63
CA ALA A 328 11.73 -0.94 -9.78
C ALA A 328 11.88 -0.33 -11.18
N CYS A 329 12.56 0.80 -11.27
CA CYS A 329 12.98 1.31 -12.56
C CYS A 329 13.89 0.28 -13.24
N PRO A 330 13.71 0.04 -14.56
CA PRO A 330 14.74 -0.70 -15.29
C PRO A 330 16.07 0.05 -15.15
N PRO A 331 17.21 -0.66 -14.99
CA PRO A 331 18.51 -0.01 -14.92
C PRO A 331 18.85 0.73 -16.24
N PRO A 332 19.61 1.84 -16.17
CA PRO A 332 20.39 2.31 -17.31
C PRO A 332 21.54 1.32 -17.63
N ASP A 333 22.06 1.35 -18.86
CA ASP A 333 23.28 0.61 -19.26
C ASP A 333 24.20 1.60 -19.98
N LEU A 334 25.15 2.18 -19.23
CA LEU A 334 26.02 3.23 -19.76
C LEU A 334 27.30 2.65 -20.35
N VAL A 335 27.49 2.88 -21.64
CA VAL A 335 28.66 2.45 -22.41
C VAL A 335 29.43 3.67 -22.88
N PRO A 336 30.69 3.85 -22.46
CA PRO A 336 31.56 4.86 -23.05
C PRO A 336 32.04 4.33 -24.41
N VAL A 337 32.14 5.24 -25.37
CA VAL A 337 32.86 5.03 -26.63
C VAL A 337 33.78 6.22 -26.79
N ILE A 338 35.07 5.96 -26.91
CA ILE A 338 36.07 6.99 -27.15
C ILE A 338 36.60 6.90 -28.58
N THR A 339 36.96 8.04 -29.15
CA THR A 339 37.54 8.09 -30.49
C THR A 339 38.67 9.11 -30.52
N LEU A 340 39.85 8.65 -30.95
CA LEU A 340 41.09 9.41 -30.89
C LEU A 340 41.44 10.03 -32.24
N MET A 341 41.77 11.33 -32.27
CA MET A 341 42.16 12.05 -33.47
C MET A 341 43.28 13.07 -33.21
N PRO A 342 44.45 12.96 -33.87
CA PRO A 342 44.91 11.82 -34.66
C PRO A 342 45.26 10.63 -33.75
N SER A 343 45.16 9.41 -34.29
CA SER A 343 45.59 8.18 -33.60
C SER A 343 47.09 7.92 -33.67
N ILE A 344 47.82 8.71 -34.46
CA ILE A 344 49.27 8.67 -34.60
C ILE A 344 49.82 10.06 -34.39
N VAL A 345 50.84 10.19 -33.52
CA VAL A 345 51.54 11.44 -33.25
C VAL A 345 53.05 11.29 -33.35
N ASP A 346 53.68 12.27 -33.95
CA ASP A 346 55.12 12.51 -33.94
C ASP A 346 55.42 13.75 -33.09
N CYS A 347 56.44 13.70 -32.23
CA CYS A 347 56.81 14.82 -31.37
C CYS A 347 55.68 15.29 -30.43
N SER A 348 55.70 16.57 -30.05
CA SER A 348 54.65 17.22 -29.29
C SER A 348 53.50 17.60 -30.22
N LYS A 349 52.33 17.00 -30.03
CA LYS A 349 51.12 17.29 -30.82
C LYS A 349 49.90 17.48 -29.95
N THR A 350 49.03 18.36 -30.41
CA THR A 350 47.66 18.46 -29.93
C THR A 350 46.87 17.25 -30.43
N VAL A 351 46.20 16.58 -29.51
CA VAL A 351 45.37 15.40 -29.74
C VAL A 351 43.99 15.69 -29.19
N GLN A 352 42.98 15.26 -29.94
CA GLN A 352 41.58 15.33 -29.57
C GLN A 352 41.08 13.93 -29.24
N LEU A 353 40.33 13.81 -28.15
CA LEU A 353 39.66 12.59 -27.74
C LEU A 353 38.18 12.88 -27.57
N TRP A 354 37.38 12.23 -28.41
CA TRP A 354 35.92 12.31 -28.40
C TRP A 354 35.36 11.28 -27.45
N PHE A 355 34.32 11.65 -26.71
CA PHE A 355 33.55 10.78 -25.85
C PHE A 355 32.10 10.75 -26.33
N GLU A 356 31.57 9.54 -26.49
CA GLU A 356 30.15 9.27 -26.59
C GLU A 356 29.75 8.37 -25.43
N ILE A 357 28.83 8.83 -24.58
CA ILE A 357 28.26 8.02 -23.50
C ILE A 357 26.87 7.60 -23.96
N ARG A 358 26.71 6.30 -24.23
CA ARG A 358 25.47 5.72 -24.75
C ARG A 358 24.71 5.07 -23.61
N ASN A 359 23.40 5.30 -23.55
CA ASN A 359 22.53 4.51 -22.69
C ASN A 359 21.83 3.42 -23.51
N LEU A 360 22.30 2.18 -23.38
CA LEU A 360 21.71 1.00 -24.01
C LEU A 360 20.62 0.34 -23.13
N GLY A 361 20.39 0.91 -21.94
CA GLY A 361 19.45 0.40 -20.95
C GLY A 361 18.04 0.93 -21.17
N ALA A 362 17.08 0.32 -20.49
CA ALA A 362 15.67 0.72 -20.60
C ALA A 362 15.28 1.83 -19.61
N GLY A 363 16.18 2.22 -18.69
CA GLY A 363 15.97 3.35 -17.77
C GLY A 363 16.94 4.49 -18.03
N ALA A 364 16.54 5.72 -17.66
CA ALA A 364 17.42 6.89 -17.68
C ALA A 364 18.57 6.75 -16.66
N SER A 365 19.70 7.39 -16.92
CA SER A 365 20.78 7.45 -15.94
C SER A 365 20.38 8.22 -14.68
N HIS A 366 21.05 7.94 -13.55
CA HIS A 366 20.68 8.51 -12.25
C HIS A 366 21.83 9.26 -11.58
N GLY A 367 21.53 10.45 -11.07
CA GLY A 367 22.52 11.31 -10.41
C GLY A 367 23.62 11.78 -11.37
N PRO A 368 24.71 12.37 -10.85
CA PRO A 368 25.84 12.75 -11.67
C PRO A 368 26.47 11.53 -12.35
N ILE A 369 26.62 11.61 -13.67
CA ILE A 369 27.36 10.63 -14.45
C ILE A 369 28.83 11.01 -14.35
N THR A 370 29.70 10.07 -13.98
CA THR A 370 31.14 10.32 -13.93
C THR A 370 31.87 9.33 -14.82
N VAL A 371 32.72 9.86 -15.70
CA VAL A 371 33.62 9.09 -16.57
C VAL A 371 35.05 9.38 -16.16
N THR A 372 35.88 8.36 -16.10
CA THR A 372 37.30 8.47 -15.74
C THR A 372 38.17 8.18 -16.95
N LEU A 373 39.29 8.90 -17.04
CA LEU A 373 40.39 8.62 -17.97
C LEU A 373 41.70 8.74 -17.18
N PRO A 374 42.52 7.68 -17.10
CA PRO A 374 43.81 7.74 -16.43
C PRO A 374 44.71 8.84 -16.98
N THR A 375 45.35 9.58 -16.09
CA THR A 375 46.38 10.54 -16.46
C THR A 375 47.63 9.81 -16.95
N ASN A 376 48.29 10.40 -17.92
CA ASN A 376 49.59 9.96 -18.39
C ASN A 376 50.55 11.14 -18.24
N PRO A 377 51.75 10.99 -17.66
CA PRO A 377 52.72 12.09 -17.52
C PRO A 377 53.07 12.79 -18.84
N ARG A 378 52.84 12.13 -19.98
CA ARG A 378 53.06 12.66 -21.33
C ARG A 378 51.87 13.44 -21.88
N ILE A 379 50.70 13.33 -21.25
CA ILE A 379 49.49 14.10 -21.54
C ILE A 379 49.53 15.34 -20.67
N THR A 380 49.56 16.51 -21.30
CA THR A 380 49.61 17.80 -20.61
C THR A 380 48.59 18.76 -21.20
N GLY A 381 48.15 19.73 -20.39
CA GLY A 381 47.22 20.76 -20.84
C GLY A 381 45.87 20.20 -21.31
N ALA A 382 45.44 19.07 -20.76
CA ALA A 382 44.11 18.54 -21.00
C ALA A 382 43.06 19.60 -20.64
N LYS A 383 42.10 19.81 -21.53
CA LYS A 383 40.98 20.73 -21.31
C LYS A 383 39.75 20.19 -22.01
N LEU A 384 38.61 20.34 -21.34
CA LEU A 384 37.31 20.21 -21.98
C LEU A 384 37.10 21.40 -22.91
N ILE A 385 36.69 21.15 -24.15
CA ILE A 385 36.46 22.22 -25.10
C ILE A 385 34.95 22.45 -25.23
N PRO A 386 34.47 23.69 -24.96
CA PRO A 386 33.07 24.04 -25.17
C PRO A 386 32.70 23.93 -26.66
N VAL A 387 31.49 23.45 -26.88
CA VAL A 387 30.94 22.96 -28.15
C VAL A 387 30.81 24.03 -29.24
N TYR A 388 30.85 25.32 -28.90
CA TYR A 388 30.62 26.40 -29.85
C TYR A 388 31.72 26.57 -30.92
N ASP A 389 32.84 25.83 -30.84
CA ASP A 389 34.05 26.08 -31.63
C ASP A 389 34.38 25.02 -32.72
N ILE A 390 33.46 24.11 -33.09
CA ILE A 390 33.77 23.05 -34.08
C ILE A 390 32.81 23.03 -35.28
N PHE A 391 33.40 22.78 -36.46
CA PHE A 391 32.85 22.84 -37.81
C PHE A 391 31.80 21.77 -38.20
N ASP A 392 31.25 20.98 -37.27
CA ASP A 392 30.20 19.99 -37.61
C ASP A 392 28.85 20.29 -36.91
N PRO A 393 27.92 20.97 -37.59
CA PRO A 393 26.60 21.28 -37.04
C PRO A 393 25.67 20.07 -36.91
N SER A 394 26.08 18.87 -37.35
CA SER A 394 25.30 17.64 -37.21
C SER A 394 25.49 16.95 -35.85
N TYR A 395 26.50 17.36 -35.08
CA TYR A 395 26.73 16.86 -33.73
C TYR A 395 26.11 17.81 -32.70
N THR A 396 25.10 17.32 -31.98
CA THR A 396 24.60 17.96 -30.75
C THR A 396 25.43 17.43 -29.59
N TYR A 397 26.05 18.32 -28.83
CA TYR A 397 26.89 17.98 -27.68
C TYR A 397 26.31 18.60 -26.42
N ASP A 398 26.60 17.98 -25.28
CA ASP A 398 26.06 18.41 -24.00
C ASP A 398 26.98 19.44 -23.36
N SER A 399 26.40 20.59 -23.01
CA SER A 399 27.14 21.73 -22.49
C SER A 399 27.42 21.67 -20.98
N ASP A 400 26.88 20.67 -20.27
CA ASP A 400 26.95 20.58 -18.82
C ASP A 400 28.09 19.68 -18.31
N TRP A 401 28.87 19.07 -19.20
CA TRP A 401 30.05 18.31 -18.81
C TRP A 401 31.10 19.23 -18.17
N THR A 402 31.70 18.74 -17.09
CA THR A 402 32.80 19.40 -16.38
C THR A 402 33.96 18.44 -16.25
N MET A 403 35.19 18.97 -16.23
CA MET A 403 36.40 18.17 -16.06
C MET A 403 37.10 18.58 -14.75
N THR A 404 37.51 17.60 -13.97
CA THR A 404 38.32 17.76 -12.75
C THR A 404 39.44 16.74 -12.74
N GLU A 405 40.61 17.11 -12.22
CA GLU A 405 41.73 16.18 -12.03
C GLU A 405 41.69 15.66 -10.60
N VAL A 406 41.60 14.34 -10.44
CA VAL A 406 41.46 13.66 -9.15
C VAL A 406 42.50 12.56 -9.04
N GLY A 407 43.56 12.83 -8.28
CA GLY A 407 44.65 11.86 -8.11
C GLY A 407 45.37 11.59 -9.44
N SER A 408 45.27 10.35 -9.93
CA SER A 408 45.87 9.93 -11.20
C SER A 408 44.86 9.83 -12.36
N ASP A 409 43.67 10.42 -12.23
CA ASP A 409 42.63 10.36 -13.26
C ASP A 409 42.08 11.75 -13.60
N TYR A 410 41.72 11.96 -14.88
CA TYR A 410 40.77 12.98 -15.28
C TYR A 410 39.35 12.44 -15.06
N GLN A 411 38.53 13.18 -14.33
CA GLN A 411 37.12 12.89 -14.10
C GLN A 411 36.23 13.88 -14.84
N PHE A 412 35.38 13.35 -15.70
CA PHE A 412 34.36 14.08 -16.44
C PHE A 412 33.02 13.85 -15.77
N SER A 413 32.27 14.90 -15.46
CA SER A 413 30.95 14.76 -14.83
C SER A 413 29.87 15.60 -15.49
N SER A 414 28.69 15.01 -15.68
CA SER A 414 27.46 15.66 -16.15
C SER A 414 26.34 15.43 -15.13
N SER A 415 25.46 16.43 -14.98
CA SER A 415 24.29 16.37 -14.11
C SER A 415 23.00 16.02 -14.86
N THR A 416 23.05 16.08 -16.19
CA THR A 416 21.93 15.81 -17.07
C THR A 416 21.74 14.31 -17.22
N PRO A 417 20.55 13.76 -16.92
CA PRO A 417 20.25 12.36 -17.18
C PRO A 417 20.35 12.02 -18.67
N ILE A 418 20.95 10.87 -18.99
CA ILE A 418 20.94 10.27 -20.33
C ILE A 418 19.76 9.32 -20.40
N GLU A 419 18.73 9.71 -21.14
CA GLU A 419 17.54 8.89 -21.40
C GLU A 419 17.90 7.64 -22.25
N PRO A 420 17.05 6.59 -22.26
CA PRO A 420 17.23 5.44 -23.14
C PRO A 420 17.42 5.85 -24.61
N ASP A 421 18.36 5.19 -25.30
CA ASP A 421 18.73 5.45 -26.70
C ASP A 421 19.28 6.86 -26.99
N VAL A 422 19.53 7.67 -25.96
CA VAL A 422 20.19 8.97 -26.08
C VAL A 422 21.71 8.78 -25.95
N VAL A 423 22.45 9.57 -26.72
CA VAL A 423 23.92 9.61 -26.68
C VAL A 423 24.34 10.98 -26.17
N SER A 424 25.05 10.99 -25.05
CA SER A 424 25.71 12.20 -24.56
C SER A 424 27.10 12.33 -25.14
N LYS A 425 27.49 13.53 -25.56
CA LYS A 425 28.78 13.73 -26.24
C LYS A 425 29.55 14.91 -25.67
N PHE A 426 30.85 14.71 -25.49
CA PHE A 426 31.82 15.76 -25.18
C PHE A 426 33.19 15.38 -25.76
N PHE A 427 34.16 16.28 -25.74
CA PHE A 427 35.51 15.96 -26.15
C PHE A 427 36.54 16.79 -25.39
N ILE A 428 37.75 16.24 -25.32
CA ILE A 428 38.89 16.90 -24.72
C ILE A 428 39.97 17.14 -25.76
N GLU A 429 40.73 18.19 -25.51
CA GLU A 429 41.98 18.46 -26.21
C GLU A 429 43.11 18.40 -25.20
N PHE A 430 44.20 17.70 -25.55
CA PHE A 430 45.42 17.67 -24.76
C PHE A 430 46.65 17.71 -25.67
N THR A 431 47.81 18.03 -25.08
CA THR A 431 49.09 17.92 -25.76
C THR A 431 49.79 16.65 -25.31
N TYR A 432 50.08 15.76 -26.26
CA TYR A 432 50.94 14.60 -26.01
C TYR A 432 52.39 14.95 -26.34
N THR A 433 53.32 14.68 -25.43
CA THR A 433 54.76 14.88 -25.64
C THR A 433 55.49 13.54 -25.73
N ALA A 434 55.96 13.17 -26.93
CA ALA A 434 56.83 12.02 -27.12
C ALA A 434 58.22 12.27 -26.49
N LEU A 435 58.75 11.29 -25.74
CA LEU A 435 60.13 11.34 -25.23
C LEU A 435 61.10 10.88 -26.33
N LEU A 436 62.18 11.64 -26.52
CA LEU A 436 63.23 11.35 -27.51
C LEU A 436 64.01 10.05 -27.21
N ASP A 437 64.03 9.62 -25.94
CA ASP A 437 64.96 8.60 -25.46
C ASP A 437 64.33 7.20 -25.30
N ASP A 438 63.05 7.03 -25.64
CA ASP A 438 62.32 5.77 -25.46
C ASP A 438 61.84 5.19 -26.81
N PRO A 439 62.68 4.40 -27.51
CA PRO A 439 62.33 3.78 -28.78
C PRO A 439 61.33 2.61 -28.65
N GLN A 440 60.83 2.30 -27.45
CA GLN A 440 59.99 1.13 -27.18
C GLN A 440 58.51 1.45 -26.89
N GLU A 441 58.16 2.69 -26.54
CA GLU A 441 56.76 3.05 -26.30
C GLU A 441 56.03 3.50 -27.57
N LEU A 442 55.68 2.52 -28.40
CA LEU A 442 54.88 2.70 -29.61
C LEU A 442 53.38 2.87 -29.33
N SER A 443 52.90 2.64 -28.10
CA SER A 443 51.47 2.49 -27.80
C SER A 443 51.13 3.03 -26.42
N VAL A 444 50.31 4.08 -26.36
CA VAL A 444 49.76 4.64 -25.13
C VAL A 444 48.26 4.31 -25.05
N PRO A 445 47.86 3.41 -24.14
CA PRO A 445 46.45 3.10 -23.94
C PRO A 445 45.74 4.27 -23.24
N LEU A 446 44.58 4.63 -23.77
CA LEU A 446 43.61 5.56 -23.18
C LEU A 446 42.38 4.73 -22.82
N ASP A 447 42.13 4.53 -21.53
CA ASP A 447 41.05 3.66 -21.02
C ASP A 447 39.99 4.53 -20.35
N ALA A 448 38.83 4.67 -20.99
CA ALA A 448 37.71 5.43 -20.46
C ALA A 448 36.76 4.51 -19.71
N ARG A 449 36.38 4.85 -18.48
CA ARG A 449 35.49 4.01 -17.65
C ARG A 449 34.38 4.81 -16.99
N ILE A 450 33.17 4.26 -16.98
CA ILE A 450 32.05 4.81 -16.21
C ILE A 450 32.23 4.48 -14.73
N LEU A 451 32.24 5.52 -13.88
CA LEU A 451 32.38 5.41 -12.44
C LEU A 451 31.01 5.50 -11.73
N THR A 452 30.12 6.38 -12.19
CA THR A 452 28.77 6.58 -11.62
C THR A 452 27.76 6.92 -12.71
N GLY A 453 26.47 6.83 -12.40
CA GLY A 453 25.36 7.14 -13.32
C GLY A 453 24.64 5.91 -13.89
N SER A 454 25.30 4.74 -13.88
CA SER A 454 24.81 3.48 -14.47
C SER A 454 23.94 2.63 -13.53
N GLY A 455 23.50 3.15 -12.38
CA GLY A 455 22.48 2.49 -11.56
C GLY A 455 22.83 1.14 -10.92
N GLY A 456 24.02 0.57 -11.15
CA GLY A 456 24.35 -0.78 -10.67
C GLY A 456 25.33 -1.61 -11.50
N ASP A 457 25.81 -1.12 -12.66
CA ASP A 457 26.64 -1.89 -13.61
C ASP A 457 28.08 -2.21 -13.17
N ALA A 458 28.29 -2.62 -11.93
CA ALA A 458 29.49 -3.38 -11.58
C ALA A 458 29.52 -4.77 -12.27
N SER A 459 28.45 -5.18 -12.96
CA SER A 459 28.28 -6.54 -13.52
C SER A 459 28.33 -6.67 -15.05
N ASN A 460 28.23 -5.57 -15.82
CA ASN A 460 28.32 -5.62 -17.28
C ASN A 460 29.73 -5.21 -17.74
N SER A 461 30.37 -6.03 -18.58
CA SER A 461 31.75 -5.84 -19.03
C SER A 461 31.95 -4.71 -20.06
N ASN A 462 30.91 -3.92 -20.34
CA ASN A 462 30.85 -2.90 -21.40
C ASN A 462 30.97 -1.46 -20.86
N ASN A 463 31.19 -1.27 -19.56
CA ASN A 463 31.33 0.05 -18.92
C ASN A 463 32.73 0.70 -19.13
N HIS A 464 33.51 0.17 -20.07
CA HIS A 464 34.82 0.69 -20.43
C HIS A 464 35.04 0.60 -21.93
N ASP A 465 35.86 1.52 -22.44
CA ASP A 465 36.36 1.50 -23.81
C ASP A 465 37.81 1.95 -23.85
N GLN A 466 38.58 1.41 -24.79
CA GLN A 466 40.01 1.64 -24.87
C GLN A 466 40.44 2.00 -26.29
N GLU A 467 41.16 3.11 -26.40
CA GLU A 467 41.86 3.52 -27.62
C GLU A 467 43.37 3.51 -27.41
N VAL A 468 44.12 3.39 -28.50
CA VAL A 468 45.58 3.37 -28.45
C VAL A 468 46.15 4.51 -29.28
N LEU A 469 46.85 5.42 -28.60
CA LEU A 469 47.64 6.46 -29.25
C LEU A 469 49.00 5.89 -29.64
N LEU A 470 49.32 5.87 -30.92
CA LEU A 470 50.63 5.48 -31.41
C LEU A 470 51.57 6.68 -31.45
N ALA A 471 52.66 6.61 -30.69
CA ALA A 471 53.63 7.70 -30.57
C ALA A 471 54.96 7.33 -31.21
N PHE A 472 55.56 8.27 -31.95
CA PHE A 472 56.89 8.12 -32.54
C PHE A 472 57.84 9.21 -32.02
N ALA A 473 59.10 8.81 -31.81
CA ALA A 473 60.16 9.75 -31.46
C ALA A 473 60.36 10.78 -32.59
N CYS A 474 60.73 12.01 -32.22
CA CYS A 474 61.15 13.01 -33.20
C CYS A 474 62.44 12.56 -33.89
N SER A 475 62.44 12.55 -35.21
CA SER A 475 63.64 12.38 -36.03
C SER A 475 64.52 13.63 -36.04
#